data_AF-A0A0S8C3V6-F1
#
_entry.id   AF-A0A0S8C3V6-F1
#
_cell.length_a   1.000
_cell.length_b   1.000
_cell.length_c   1.000
_cell.angle_alpha   90.00
_cell.angle_beta   90.00
_cell.angle_gamma   90.00
#
_symmetry.space_group_name_H-M   'P 1'
#
loop_
_entity.id
_entity.type
_entity.pdbx_description
1 polymer ?
#
loop_
_entity_poly.entity_id
_entity_poly.type
_entity_poly.pdbx_seq_one_letter_code
_entity_poly.pdbx_strand_id
1 'polypeptide(L)' 'MDRLQAKQHRRIVQGVRSGELTRREAGRLRAEQRVIQRKERAYLADGRLSRGERRDLYRDLRSANRRIYKQTHDAQTRR' A
#
# COMPACT_ATOMS: atom_id res chain seq x y z
N MET A 1 11.52 -4.65 2.64
CA MET A 1 10.23 -4.27 2.00
C MET A 1 9.66 -3.00 2.62
N ASP A 2 10.15 -2.66 3.82
CA ASP A 2 9.80 -1.51 4.65
C ASP A 2 9.89 -0.17 3.93
N ARG A 3 10.91 0.04 3.10
CA ARG A 3 11.07 1.29 2.33
C ARG A 3 9.90 1.54 1.38
N LEU A 4 9.37 0.49 0.74
CA LEU A 4 8.23 0.60 -0.17
C LEU A 4 6.94 0.87 0.60
N GLN A 5 6.71 0.16 1.71
CA GLN A 5 5.55 0.40 2.57
C GLN A 5 5.56 1.81 3.17
N ALA A 6 6.71 2.28 3.66
CA ALA A 6 6.86 3.64 4.19
C ALA A 6 6.57 4.70 3.12
N LYS A 7 7.07 4.51 1.89
CA LYS A 7 6.77 5.40 0.75
C LYS A 7 5.28 5.41 0.44
N GLN A 8 4.64 4.23 0.40
CA GLN A 8 3.21 4.12 0.13
C GLN A 8 2.35 4.74 1.25
N HIS A 9 2.73 4.55 2.52
CA HIS A 9 2.09 5.21 3.65
C HIS A 9 2.19 6.73 3.55
N ARG A 10 3.38 7.27 3.25
CA ARG A 10 3.59 8.71 3.03
C ARG A 10 2.69 9.25 1.92
N ARG A 11 2.56 8.53 0.79
CA ARG A 11 1.66 8.92 -0.31
C ARG A 11 0.20 8.97 0.12
N ILE A 12 -0.27 8.00 0.91
CA ILE A 12 -1.64 8.01 1.43
C ILE A 12 -1.85 9.20 2.37
N VAL A 13 -0.90 9.47 3.27
CA VAL A 13 -0.99 10.61 4.20
C VAL A 13 -0.96 11.93 3.42
N GLN A 14 -0.07 12.06 2.45
CA GLN A 14 0.03 13.24 1.60
C GLN A 14 -1.27 13.45 0.82
N GLY A 15 -1.82 12.41 0.18
CA GLY A 15 -3.07 12.53 -0.58
C GLY A 15 -4.27 12.95 0.28
N VAL A 16 -4.32 12.51 1.54
CA VAL A 16 -5.34 13.02 2.49
C VAL A 16 -5.11 14.48 2.84
N ARG A 17 -3.85 14.90 3.00
CA ARG A 17 -3.49 16.29 3.35
C ARG A 17 -3.69 17.25 2.17
N SER A 18 -3.42 16.83 0.95
CA SER A 18 -3.61 17.63 -0.26
C SER A 18 -5.05 17.61 -0.78
N GLY A 19 -5.87 16.66 -0.29
CA GLY A 19 -7.25 16.49 -0.75
C GLY A 19 -7.40 15.56 -1.97
N GLU A 20 -6.30 15.00 -2.48
CA GLU A 20 -6.30 13.98 -3.56
C GLU A 20 -6.98 12.67 -3.14
N LEU A 21 -7.08 12.39 -1.84
CA LEU A 21 -7.75 11.21 -1.30
C LEU A 21 -8.81 11.62 -0.29
N THR A 22 -10.02 11.09 -0.47
CA THR A 22 -11.05 11.17 0.57
C THR A 22 -10.64 10.32 1.79
N ARG A 23 -11.21 10.64 2.96
CA ARG A 23 -10.99 9.83 4.19
C ARG A 23 -11.36 8.36 3.98
N ARG A 24 -12.39 8.08 3.18
CA ARG A 24 -12.86 6.72 2.87
C ARG A 24 -11.86 5.95 2.02
N GLU A 25 -11.32 6.56 0.97
CA GLU A 25 -10.31 5.95 0.10
C GLU A 25 -9.00 5.70 0.86
N ALA A 26 -8.55 6.69 1.62
CA ALA A 26 -7.38 6.53 2.49
C ALA A 26 -7.57 5.40 3.52
N GLY A 27 -8.78 5.25 4.06
CA GLY A 27 -9.13 4.12 4.93
C GLY A 27 -8.97 2.77 4.24
N ARG A 28 -9.46 2.63 3.01
CA ARG A 28 -9.31 1.41 2.19
C ARG A 28 -7.84 1.10 1.89
N LEU A 29 -7.08 2.11 1.44
CA LEU A 29 -5.65 1.95 1.13
C LEU A 29 -4.82 1.57 2.37
N ARG A 30 -5.15 2.13 3.55
CA ARG A 30 -4.51 1.74 4.82
C ARG A 30 -4.89 0.33 5.25
N ALA A 31 -6.14 -0.10 5.04
CA ALA A 31 -6.56 -1.46 5.33
C ALA A 31 -5.75 -2.47 4.51
N GLU A 32 -5.56 -2.18 3.23
CA GLU A 32 -4.73 -2.99 2.35
C GLU A 32 -3.25 -3.06 2.78
N GLN A 33 -2.64 -1.92 3.14
CA GLN A 33 -1.27 -1.91 3.72
C GLN A 33 -1.15 -2.86 4.92
N ARG A 34 -2.15 -2.85 5.81
CA ARG A 34 -2.17 -3.72 6.99
C ARG A 34 -2.26 -5.20 6.63
N VAL A 35 -2.97 -5.56 5.56
CA VAL A 35 -3.03 -6.95 5.07
C VAL A 35 -1.65 -7.39 4.59
N ILE A 36 -0.97 -6.57 3.79
CA ILE A 36 0.38 -6.87 3.30
C ILE A 36 1.37 -7.00 4.46
N GLN A 37 1.30 -6.11 5.46
CA GLN A 37 2.14 -6.19 6.66
C GLN A 37 1.88 -7.46 7.49
N ARG A 38 0.62 -7.89 7.62
CA ARG A 38 0.29 -9.16 8.29
C ARG A 38 0.88 -10.35 7.53
N LYS A 39 0.77 -10.34 6.21
CA LYS A 39 1.34 -11.38 5.34
C LYS A 39 2.87 -11.43 5.43
N GLU A 40 3.53 -10.27 5.43
CA GLU A 40 4.98 -10.17 5.62
C GLU A 40 5.41 -10.74 6.97
N ARG A 41 4.70 -10.41 8.06
CA ARG A 41 4.99 -10.99 9.38
C ARG A 41 4.78 -12.51 9.40
N ALA A 42 3.76 -13.02 8.72
CA ALA A 42 3.52 -14.46 8.62
C ALA A 42 4.65 -15.16 7.87
N TYR A 43 5.14 -14.58 6.77
CA TYR A 43 6.28 -15.12 6.02
C TYR A 43 7.62 -14.95 6.74
N LEU A 44 7.72 -14.04 7.71
CA LEU A 44 8.90 -13.88 8.56
C LEU A 44 8.84 -14.75 9.82
N ALA A 45 7.78 -15.55 10.02
CA ALA A 45 7.62 -16.37 11.23
C ALA A 45 8.71 -17.45 11.36
N ASP A 46 9.26 -17.92 10.24
CA ASP A 46 10.39 -18.86 10.18
C ASP A 46 11.77 -18.17 10.24
N GLY A 47 11.78 -16.85 10.40
CA GLY A 47 12.97 -16.00 10.48
C GLY A 47 13.53 -15.53 9.13
N ARG A 48 12.99 -15.96 7.97
CA ARG A 48 13.54 -15.55 6.66
C ARG A 48 12.51 -15.60 5.52
N LEU A 49 12.53 -14.58 4.66
CA LEU A 49 11.75 -14.62 3.42
C LEU A 49 12.42 -15.50 2.36
N SER A 50 11.75 -16.57 1.95
CA SER A 50 12.11 -17.31 0.75
C SER A 50 11.99 -16.45 -0.52
N ARG A 51 12.58 -16.91 -1.62
CA ARG A 51 12.48 -16.22 -2.92
C ARG A 51 11.03 -16.11 -3.41
N GLY A 52 10.21 -17.13 -3.14
CA GLY A 52 8.80 -17.17 -3.51
C GLY A 52 7.97 -16.14 -2.74
N GLU A 53 8.10 -16.12 -1.42
CA GLU A 53 7.41 -15.19 -0.53
C GLU A 53 7.80 -13.74 -0.81
N ARG A 54 9.09 -13.50 -1.04
CA ARG A 54 9.57 -12.16 -1.42
C ARG A 54 8.95 -11.69 -2.73
N ARG A 55 8.85 -12.56 -3.74
CA ARG A 55 8.21 -12.24 -5.02
C ARG A 55 6.73 -11.95 -4.85
N ASP A 56 6.05 -12.72 -4.01
CA ASP A 56 4.63 -12.54 -3.73
C ASP A 56 4.33 -11.23 -2.99
N LEU A 57 5.07 -10.93 -1.91
CA LEU A 57 4.99 -9.63 -1.22
C LEU A 57 5.27 -8.46 -2.17
N TYR A 58 6.24 -8.63 -3.06
CA TYR A 58 6.57 -7.59 -4.02
C TYR A 58 5.46 -7.37 -5.05
N ARG A 59 4.78 -8.43 -5.49
CA ARG A 59 3.60 -8.33 -6.35
C ARG A 59 2.47 -7.59 -5.64
N ASP A 60 2.22 -7.91 -4.37
CA ASP A 60 1.19 -7.25 -3.56
C ASP A 60 1.50 -5.77 -3.37
N LEU A 61 2.75 -5.43 -3.04
CA LEU A 61 3.22 -4.06 -2.90
C LEU A 61 3.11 -3.26 -4.20
N ARG A 62 3.42 -3.87 -5.36
CA ARG A 62 3.22 -3.21 -6.66
C ARG A 62 1.75 -2.97 -6.94
N SER A 63 0.89 -3.93 -6.61
CA SER A 63 -0.56 -3.81 -6.79
C SER A 63 -1.14 -2.69 -5.91
N ALA A 64 -0.75 -2.63 -4.64
CA ALA A 64 -1.09 -1.55 -3.73
C ALA A 64 -0.57 -0.20 -4.23
N ASN A 65 0.67 -0.13 -4.73
CA ASN A 65 1.21 1.11 -5.29
C ASN A 65 0.43 1.61 -6.51
N ARG A 66 -0.02 0.71 -7.39
CA ARG A 66 -0.89 1.05 -8.52
C ARG A 66 -2.25 1.57 -8.04
N ARG A 67 -2.84 0.95 -7.02
CA ARG A 67 -4.09 1.43 -6.42
C ARG A 67 -3.93 2.81 -5.78
N ILE A 68 -2.87 3.04 -5.02
CA ILE A 68 -2.56 4.37 -4.46
C ILE A 68 -2.40 5.38 -5.59
N TYR A 69 -1.62 5.05 -6.63
CA TYR A 69 -1.43 5.94 -7.77
C TYR A 69 -2.75 6.25 -8.47
N LYS A 70 -3.57 5.22 -8.73
CA LYS A 70 -4.91 5.42 -9.28
C LYS A 70 -5.67 6.36 -8.36
N GLN A 71 -5.93 6.01 -7.11
CA GLN A 71 -6.75 6.83 -6.22
C GLN A 71 -6.24 8.28 -6.04
N THR A 72 -4.92 8.53 -5.99
CA THR A 72 -4.39 9.90 -5.89
C THR A 72 -4.50 10.71 -7.19
N HIS A 73 -4.57 10.06 -8.36
CA HIS A 73 -4.70 10.72 -9.68
C HIS A 73 -6.11 10.59 -10.27
N ASP A 74 -6.92 9.70 -9.71
CA ASP A 74 -8.35 9.45 -9.99
C ASP A 74 -9.21 10.36 -9.13
N ALA A 75 -8.57 11.29 -8.38
CA ALA A 75 -9.20 12.45 -7.78
C ALA A 75 -10.09 13.07 -8.84
N GLN A 76 -11.38 12.72 -8.78
CA GLN A 76 -12.45 13.51 -9.29
C GLN A 76 -12.13 13.95 -10.74
N THR A 77 -12.48 13.10 -11.71
CA THR A 77 -13.05 13.65 -12.94
C THR A 77 -14.08 14.68 -12.48
N ARG A 78 -13.67 15.94 -12.39
CA ARG A 78 -14.46 17.06 -11.90
C ARG A 78 -15.63 17.15 -12.86
N ARG A 79 -16.78 16.63 -12.45
CA ARG A 79 -18.08 17.06 -12.91
C ARG A 79 -18.98 17.15 -11.69
#